data_AF-A0A645HWS8-F1
#
_entry.id   AF-A0A645HWS8-F1
#
_cell.length_a   1.000
_cell.length_b   1.000
_cell.length_c   1.000
_cell.angle_alpha   90.00
_cell.angle_beta   90.00
_cell.angle_gamma   90.00
#
_symmetry.space_group_name_H-M   'P 1'
#
loop_
_entity.id
_entity.type
_entity.pdbx_description
1 polymer ?
#
loop_
_entity_poly.entity_id
_entity_poly.type
_entity_poly.pdbx_seq_one_letter_code
_entity_poly.pdbx_strand_id
1 'polypeptide(L)'
;MDTQTLRAAFERAGVGCEAVVQKSSLTTADLFEVGLTGKPESAARRRALLRQLHLPERLSNSAMLTMLNTLLTREEFWEMAAVLQPDSE
;
A
#
# COMPACT_ATOMS: atom_id res chain seq x y z
N MET A 1 -16.42 21.83 -8.46
CA MET A 1 -16.01 20.76 -9.38
C MET A 1 -16.75 19.52 -8.93
N ASP A 2 -17.66 19.03 -9.75
CA ASP A 2 -18.65 18.04 -9.34
C ASP A 2 -18.11 16.62 -9.52
N THR A 3 -18.43 15.73 -8.56
CA THR A 3 -17.96 14.33 -8.56
C THR A 3 -18.42 13.55 -9.78
N GLN A 4 -19.61 13.87 -10.33
CA GLN A 4 -20.09 13.29 -11.57
C GLN A 4 -19.23 13.68 -12.78
N THR A 5 -18.77 14.93 -12.85
CA THR A 5 -17.89 15.40 -13.92
C THR A 5 -16.53 14.69 -13.88
N LEU A 6 -15.98 14.50 -12.68
CA LEU A 6 -14.75 13.73 -12.48
C LEU A 6 -14.89 12.29 -12.93
N ARG A 7 -15.96 11.61 -12.51
CA ARG A 7 -16.22 10.21 -12.89
C ARG A 7 -16.36 10.08 -14.41
N ALA A 8 -17.18 10.89 -15.05
CA ALA A 8 -17.37 10.83 -16.51
C ALA A 8 -16.07 11.11 -17.28
N ALA A 9 -15.21 12.01 -16.76
CA ALA A 9 -13.90 12.27 -17.36
C ALA A 9 -12.97 11.05 -17.25
N PHE A 10 -12.94 10.38 -16.09
CA PHE A 10 -12.17 9.14 -15.91
C PHE A 10 -12.70 8.00 -16.80
N GLU A 11 -14.01 7.78 -16.84
CA GLU A 11 -14.63 6.76 -17.70
C GLU A 11 -14.30 6.98 -19.19
N ARG A 12 -14.38 8.23 -19.67
CA ARG A 12 -14.01 8.59 -21.06
C ARG A 12 -12.52 8.39 -21.35
N ALA A 13 -11.67 8.52 -20.34
CA ALA A 13 -10.24 8.24 -20.44
C ALA A 13 -9.91 6.74 -20.34
N GLY A 14 -10.92 5.87 -20.21
CA GLY A 14 -10.74 4.43 -20.01
C GLY A 14 -10.34 4.05 -18.57
N VAL A 15 -10.46 4.99 -17.62
CA VAL A 15 -10.19 4.77 -16.20
C VAL A 15 -11.51 4.46 -15.49
N GLY A 16 -11.74 3.19 -15.20
CA GLY A 16 -12.94 2.69 -14.52
C GLY A 16 -12.70 2.30 -13.06
N CYS A 17 -13.77 2.09 -12.30
CA CYS A 17 -13.72 1.42 -11.01
C CYS A 17 -14.22 -0.02 -11.17
N GLU A 18 -13.33 -0.99 -10.96
CA GLU A 18 -13.72 -2.39 -10.78
C GLU A 18 -13.93 -2.68 -9.30
N ALA A 19 -14.80 -3.64 -8.98
CA ALA A 19 -14.86 -4.18 -7.63
C ALA A 19 -13.52 -4.86 -7.34
N VAL A 20 -12.69 -4.23 -6.51
CA VAL A 20 -11.37 -4.75 -6.18
C VAL A 20 -11.53 -5.87 -5.14
N VAL A 21 -11.25 -7.10 -5.56
CA VAL A 21 -11.08 -8.22 -4.63
C VAL A 21 -9.72 -8.08 -3.98
N GLN A 22 -9.69 -8.02 -2.65
CA GLN A 22 -8.43 -8.03 -1.92
C GLN A 22 -7.74 -9.39 -2.10
N LYS A 23 -6.49 -9.37 -2.56
CA LYS A 23 -5.62 -10.53 -2.70
C LYS A 23 -5.11 -11.06 -1.37
N SER A 24 -5.13 -10.23 -0.32
CA SER A 24 -4.69 -10.61 1.02
C SER A 24 -5.52 -9.94 2.12
N SER A 25 -5.37 -10.48 3.34
CA SER A 25 -6.05 -10.02 4.56
C SER A 25 -5.05 -9.52 5.61
N LEU A 26 -4.06 -8.73 5.17
CA LEU A 26 -3.11 -8.09 6.07
C LEU A 26 -3.85 -7.15 7.02
N THR A 27 -3.29 -7.05 8.22
CA THR A 27 -3.79 -6.26 9.33
C THR A 27 -2.76 -5.20 9.74
N THR A 28 -3.18 -4.27 10.59
CA THR A 28 -2.25 -3.31 11.22
C THR A 28 -1.19 -4.02 12.06
N ALA A 29 -1.48 -5.20 12.62
CA ALA A 29 -0.52 -5.98 13.38
C ALA A 29 0.61 -6.50 12.47
N ASP A 30 0.29 -6.97 11.26
CA ASP A 30 1.31 -7.41 10.29
C ASP A 30 2.26 -6.25 9.93
N LEU A 31 1.72 -5.04 9.72
CA LEU A 31 2.53 -3.83 9.49
C LEU A 31 3.42 -3.46 10.68
N PHE A 32 2.98 -3.73 11.90
CA PHE A 32 3.76 -3.53 13.11
C PHE A 32 4.91 -4.54 13.22
N GLU A 33 4.65 -5.81 12.93
CA GLU A 33 5.64 -6.89 12.98
C GLU A 33 6.83 -6.61 12.06
N VAL A 34 6.59 -6.10 10.84
CA VAL A 34 7.65 -5.73 9.89
C VAL A 34 8.27 -4.34 10.16
N GLY A 35 7.83 -3.65 11.22
CA GLY A 35 8.35 -2.33 11.61
C GLY A 35 7.94 -1.19 10.68
N LEU A 36 6.90 -1.36 9.85
CA LEU A 36 6.29 -0.29 9.06
C LEU A 36 5.43 0.65 9.92
N THR A 37 5.15 0.27 11.16
CA THR A 37 4.52 1.12 12.18
C THR A 37 5.19 0.96 13.54
N GLY A 38 4.96 1.91 14.45
CA GLY A 38 5.39 1.81 15.85
C GLY A 38 6.89 2.05 16.14
N LYS A 39 7.73 2.25 15.12
CA LYS A 39 9.17 2.56 15.28
C LYS A 39 9.53 3.93 14.68
N PRO A 40 10.61 4.60 15.14
CA PRO A 40 11.06 5.87 14.57
C PRO A 40 11.32 5.79 13.05
N GLU A 41 11.90 4.67 12.60
CA GLU A 41 12.24 4.42 11.19
C GLU A 41 11.04 4.01 10.32
N SER A 42 9.86 3.81 10.91
CA SER A 42 8.66 3.36 10.19
C SER A 42 8.23 4.31 9.08
N ALA A 43 8.48 5.62 9.19
CA ALA A 43 8.17 6.58 8.14
C ALA A 43 9.09 6.40 6.91
N ALA A 44 10.39 6.20 7.13
CA ALA A 44 11.35 5.96 6.05
C ALA A 44 11.07 4.63 5.34
N ARG A 45 10.79 3.57 6.11
CA ARG A 45 10.46 2.24 5.57
C ARG A 45 9.17 2.23 4.76
N ARG A 46 8.11 2.91 5.24
CA ARG A 46 6.87 3.08 4.46
C ARG A 46 7.13 3.79 3.13
N ARG A 47 7.93 4.86 3.13
CA ARG A 47 8.30 5.53 1.86
C ARG A 47 9.09 4.63 0.93
N ALA A 48 10.03 3.84 1.45
CA ALA A 48 10.78 2.88 0.64
C ALA A 48 9.85 1.82 0.00
N LEU A 49 8.95 1.23 0.78
CA LEU A 49 7.95 0.28 0.29
C LEU A 49 7.03 0.90 -0.77
N LEU A 50 6.47 2.08 -0.50
CA LEU A 50 5.56 2.76 -1.41
C LEU A 50 6.25 3.11 -2.73
N ARG A 51 7.53 3.51 -2.70
CA ARG A 51 8.31 3.77 -3.92
C ARG A 51 8.56 2.50 -4.74
N GLN A 52 8.87 1.38 -4.10
CA GLN A 52 9.03 0.10 -4.80
C GLN A 52 7.72 -0.35 -5.47
N LEU A 53 6.58 -0.06 -4.86
CA LEU A 53 5.25 -0.35 -5.41
C LEU A 53 4.71 0.73 -6.37
N HIS A 54 5.49 1.77 -6.66
CA HIS A 54 5.04 2.94 -7.43
C HIS A 54 3.74 3.58 -6.90
N LEU A 55 3.53 3.50 -5.58
CA LEU A 55 2.40 4.09 -4.88
C LEU A 55 2.71 5.51 -4.39
N PRO A 56 1.67 6.34 -4.16
CA PRO A 56 1.85 7.66 -3.56
C PRO A 56 2.55 7.56 -2.20
N GLU A 57 3.63 8.31 -1.99
CA GLU A 57 4.41 8.26 -0.74
C GLU A 57 3.66 8.81 0.49
N ARG A 58 2.54 9.51 0.27
CA ARG A 58 1.70 10.14 1.31
C ARG A 58 0.37 9.42 1.46
N LEU A 59 0.41 8.12 1.74
CA LEU A 59 -0.77 7.38 2.14
C LEU A 59 -0.93 7.38 3.67
N SER A 60 -2.19 7.43 4.14
CA SER A 60 -2.50 7.08 5.52
C SER A 60 -2.22 5.59 5.74
N ASN A 61 -2.07 5.16 7.00
CA ASN A 61 -1.89 3.74 7.30
C ASN A 61 -3.04 2.87 6.77
N SER A 62 -4.28 3.34 6.88
CA SER A 62 -5.45 2.62 6.36
C SER A 62 -5.43 2.51 4.84
N ALA A 63 -5.15 3.61 4.14
CA ALA A 63 -5.09 3.60 2.68
C ALA A 63 -3.92 2.72 2.17
N MET A 64 -2.76 2.79 2.82
CA MET A 64 -1.64 1.90 2.52
C MET A 64 -2.03 0.43 2.71
N LEU A 65 -2.65 0.07 3.84
CA LEU A 65 -3.09 -1.30 4.10
C LEU A 65 -4.08 -1.79 3.04
N THR A 66 -5.04 -0.95 2.63
CA THR A 66 -5.96 -1.28 1.54
C THR A 66 -5.23 -1.51 0.22
N MET A 67 -4.24 -0.68 -0.13
CA MET A 67 -3.45 -0.86 -1.34
C MET A 67 -2.61 -2.14 -1.29
N LEU A 68 -1.99 -2.45 -0.15
CA LEU A 68 -1.23 -3.69 0.02
C LEU A 68 -2.14 -4.92 -0.12
N ASN A 69 -3.30 -4.93 0.55
CA ASN A 69 -4.29 -6.00 0.42
C ASN A 69 -4.86 -6.13 -0.99
N THR A 70 -4.84 -5.06 -1.78
CA THR A 70 -5.28 -5.06 -3.18
C THR A 70 -4.21 -5.62 -4.11
N LEU A 71 -2.97 -5.20 -3.93
CA LEU A 71 -1.91 -5.41 -4.91
C LEU A 71 -1.13 -6.70 -4.68
N LEU A 72 -0.95 -7.09 -3.41
CA LEU A 72 -0.06 -8.16 -2.99
C LEU A 72 -0.81 -9.32 -2.33
N THR A 73 -0.29 -10.52 -2.51
CA THR A 73 -0.60 -11.65 -1.62
C THR A 73 0.08 -11.44 -0.26
N ARG A 74 -0.31 -12.25 0.72
CA ARG A 74 0.33 -12.21 2.04
C ARG A 74 1.81 -12.56 1.93
N GLU A 75 2.17 -13.55 1.11
CA GLU A 75 3.56 -14.01 0.93
C GLU A 75 4.44 -12.91 0.29
N GLU A 76 3.99 -12.30 -0.80
CA GLU A 76 4.71 -11.20 -1.48
C GLU A 76 4.99 -10.03 -0.54
N PHE A 77 4.04 -9.71 0.35
CA PHE A 77 4.24 -8.69 1.37
C PHE A 77 5.39 -9.03 2.33
N TRP A 78 5.46 -10.28 2.80
CA TRP A 78 6.52 -10.71 3.73
C TRP A 78 7.89 -10.73 3.06
N GLU A 79 7.97 -11.19 1.81
CA GLU A 79 9.22 -11.19 1.03
C GLU A 79 9.73 -9.76 0.81
N MET A 80 8.86 -8.85 0.36
CA MET A 80 9.24 -7.44 0.21
C MET A 80 9.61 -6.80 1.54
N ALA A 81 8.90 -7.12 2.62
CA ALA A 81 9.20 -6.60 3.95
C ALA A 81 10.57 -7.09 4.46
N ALA A 82 10.97 -8.32 4.14
CA ALA A 82 12.29 -8.85 4.49
C ALA A 82 13.42 -8.08 3.78
N VAL A 83 13.25 -7.74 2.50
CA VAL A 83 14.22 -6.93 1.72
C VAL A 83 14.36 -5.51 2.26
N LEU A 84 13.34 -5.00 2.97
CA LEU A 84 13.35 -3.66 3.56
C LEU A 84 13.94 -3.63 4.98
N GLN A 85 14.29 -4.77 5.56
CA GLN A 85 15.01 -4.80 6.83
C GLN A 85 16.48 -4.47 6.55
N PRO A 86 17.06 -3.44 7.18
CA PRO A 86 18.51 -3.31 7.17
C PRO A 86 19.08 -4.57 7.82
N ASP A 87 20.12 -5.14 7.20
CA ASP A 87 20.90 -6.26 7.74
C ASP A 87 21.07 -6.03 9.25
N SER A 88 20.37 -6.86 10.03
CA SER A 88 20.63 -6.94 11.45
C SER A 88 21.88 -7.80 11.56
N GLU A 89 23.04 -7.18 11.40
CA GLU A 89 24.30 -7.68 11.96
C GLU A 89 24.25 -7.64 13.49
#